data_AF-A0A831WS81-F1
#
_entry.id   AF-A0A831WS81-F1
#
_cell.length_a   1.000
_cell.length_b   1.000
_cell.length_c   1.000
_cell.angle_alpha   90.00
_cell.angle_beta   90.00
_cell.angle_gamma   90.00
#
_symmetry.space_group_name_H-M   'P 1'
#
loop_
_entity.id
_entity.type
_entity.pdbx_description
1 polymer ?
#
loop_
_entity_poly.entity_id
_entity_poly.type
_entity_poly.pdbx_seq_one_letter_code
_entity_poly.pdbx_strand_id
1 'polypeptide(L)'
;MRWPVETALEEGKSELGMDHYETRSWRGWHHQMTLTFLAHHFLSRLRLKYKKTSALTLAQARVLIDHALRRERLTIRQALEIIKYRQARNYAAYCSHRRRTLKINRLRVKKPK
;
A
#
# COMPACT_ATOMS: atom_id res chain seq x y z
N MET A 1 -12.64 -9.45 -12.47
CA MET A 1 -11.63 -8.38 -12.33
C MET A 1 -11.99 -7.30 -11.29
N ARG A 2 -12.84 -7.58 -10.28
CA ARG A 2 -13.28 -6.57 -9.29
C ARG A 2 -12.19 -6.18 -8.28
N TRP A 3 -11.55 -7.17 -7.67
CA TRP A 3 -10.59 -6.99 -6.58
C TRP A 3 -9.39 -6.08 -6.93
N PRO A 4 -8.76 -6.20 -8.11
CA PRO A 4 -7.67 -5.31 -8.51
C PRO A 4 -8.10 -3.84 -8.65
N VAL A 5 -9.34 -3.60 -9.11
CA VAL A 5 -9.90 -2.24 -9.27
C VAL A 5 -10.14 -1.62 -7.90
N GLU A 6 -10.78 -2.36 -6.98
CA GLU A 6 -11.00 -1.89 -5.61
C GLU A 6 -9.68 -1.58 -4.90
N THR A 7 -8.67 -2.45 -5.07
CA THR A 7 -7.34 -2.25 -4.50
C THR A 7 -6.69 -0.97 -5.04
N ALA A 8 -6.74 -0.75 -6.36
CA ALA A 8 -6.14 0.43 -6.98
C ALA A 8 -6.82 1.73 -6.52
N LEU A 9 -8.16 1.72 -6.36
CA LEU A 9 -8.91 2.85 -5.83
C LEU A 9 -8.57 3.13 -4.36
N GLU A 10 -8.45 2.08 -3.55
CA GLU A 10 -8.09 2.20 -2.13
C GLU A 10 -6.65 2.72 -1.96
N GLU A 11 -5.72 2.19 -2.75
CA GLU A 11 -4.33 2.67 -2.82
C GLU A 11 -4.25 4.13 -3.30
N GLY A 12 -5.10 4.52 -4.27
CA GLY A 12 -5.20 5.89 -4.74
C GLY A 12 -5.61 6.87 -3.65
N LYS A 13 -6.62 6.53 -2.85
CA LYS A 13 -7.06 7.35 -1.71
C LYS A 13 -5.98 7.40 -0.62
N SER A 14 -5.60 6.22 -0.11
CA SER A 14 -4.71 6.09 1.04
C SER A 14 -3.31 6.67 0.81
N GLU A 15 -2.73 6.51 -0.38
CA GLU A 15 -1.33 6.85 -0.63
C GLU A 15 -1.12 8.08 -1.51
N LEU A 16 -2.09 8.44 -2.35
CA LEU A 16 -1.91 9.45 -3.41
C LEU A 16 -2.86 10.64 -3.27
N GLY A 17 -3.69 10.68 -2.22
CA GLY A 17 -4.60 11.79 -1.97
C GLY A 17 -5.68 11.91 -3.04
N MET A 18 -6.18 10.78 -3.55
CA MET A 18 -7.30 10.76 -4.51
C MET A 18 -8.54 11.47 -3.97
N ASP A 19 -8.74 11.46 -2.66
CA ASP A 19 -9.84 12.11 -1.94
C ASP A 19 -9.42 13.43 -1.26
N HIS A 20 -8.18 13.85 -1.43
CA HIS A 20 -7.62 15.08 -0.85
C HIS A 20 -7.59 16.22 -1.87
N TYR A 21 -8.74 16.59 -2.43
CA TYR A 21 -8.87 17.73 -3.33
C TYR A 21 -9.97 18.68 -2.87
N GLU A 22 -9.70 19.99 -3.00
CA GLU A 22 -10.65 21.05 -2.63
C GLU A 22 -11.23 21.76 -3.87
N THR A 23 -10.93 21.25 -5.06
CA THR A 23 -11.36 21.86 -6.33
C THR A 23 -12.85 21.70 -6.54
N ARG A 24 -13.55 22.80 -6.84
CA ARG A 24 -14.99 22.80 -7.16
C ARG A 24 -15.31 22.88 -8.66
N SER A 25 -14.29 22.97 -9.51
CA SER A 25 -14.47 22.96 -10.97
C SER A 25 -14.23 21.56 -11.53
N TRP A 26 -15.01 21.21 -12.55
CA TRP A 26 -14.86 19.94 -13.28
C TRP A 26 -13.44 19.73 -13.77
N ARG A 27 -12.84 20.77 -14.35
CA ARG A 27 -11.46 20.72 -14.87
C ARG A 27 -10.43 20.51 -13.76
N GLY A 28 -10.59 21.17 -12.61
CA GLY A 28 -9.71 21.00 -11.45
C GLY A 28 -9.75 19.56 -10.93
N TRP A 29 -10.97 19.00 -10.79
CA TRP A 29 -11.15 17.61 -10.41
C TRP A 29 -10.49 16.64 -11.41
N HIS A 30 -10.70 16.87 -12.71
CA HIS A 30 -10.10 16.03 -13.75
C HIS A 30 -8.57 16.04 -13.73
N HIS A 31 -7.96 17.21 -13.52
CA HIS A 31 -6.52 17.33 -13.42
C HIS A 31 -5.99 16.55 -12.20
N GLN A 32 -6.65 16.66 -11.05
CA GLN A 32 -6.29 15.88 -9.86
C GLN A 32 -6.36 14.37 -10.16
N MET A 33 -7.48 13.88 -10.69
CA MET A 33 -7.66 12.45 -10.99
C MET A 33 -6.60 11.94 -11.96
N THR A 34 -6.29 12.72 -12.99
CA THR A 34 -5.26 12.37 -13.98
C THR A 34 -3.88 12.26 -13.34
N LEU A 35 -3.50 13.22 -12.48
CA LEU A 35 -2.23 13.17 -11.76
C LEU A 35 -2.16 12.00 -10.79
N THR A 36 -3.23 11.74 -10.03
CA THR A 36 -3.32 10.59 -9.12
C THR A 36 -3.14 9.28 -9.87
N PHE A 37 -3.83 9.07 -11.00
CA PHE A 37 -3.69 7.86 -11.80
C PHE A 37 -2.31 7.70 -12.42
N LEU A 38 -1.69 8.80 -12.87
CA LEU A 38 -0.33 8.79 -13.40
C LEU A 38 0.69 8.42 -12.32
N ALA A 39 0.57 8.99 -11.12
CA ALA A 39 1.41 8.64 -9.97
C ALA A 39 1.24 7.17 -9.56
N HIS A 40 0.00 6.69 -9.52
CA HIS A 40 -0.32 5.29 -9.21
C HIS A 40 0.30 4.34 -10.24
N HIS A 41 0.18 4.67 -11.53
CA HIS A 41 0.77 3.89 -12.61
C HIS A 41 2.30 3.83 -12.49
N PHE A 42 2.94 4.98 -12.24
CA PHE A 42 4.39 5.07 -12.05
C PHE A 42 4.88 4.19 -10.89
N LEU A 43 4.24 4.29 -9.72
CA LEU A 43 4.56 3.47 -8.55
C LEU A 43 4.36 1.97 -8.82
N SER A 44 3.25 1.61 -9.47
CA SER A 44 2.96 0.24 -9.84
C SER A 44 4.00 -0.34 -10.81
N ARG A 45 4.43 0.45 -11.80
CA ARG A 45 5.49 0.07 -12.73
C ARG A 45 6.84 -0.11 -12.04
N LEU A 46 7.18 0.77 -11.10
CA LEU A 46 8.40 0.63 -10.32
C LEU A 46 8.38 -0.62 -9.42
N ARG A 47 7.26 -0.85 -8.74
CA ARG A 47 7.05 -2.09 -7.96
C ARG A 47 7.23 -3.34 -8.82
N LEU A 48 6.69 -3.34 -10.05
CA LEU A 48 6.87 -4.44 -11.00
C LEU A 48 8.32 -4.57 -11.49
N LYS A 49 9.03 -3.46 -11.71
CA LYS A 49 10.44 -3.46 -12.13
C LYS A 49 11.36 -4.06 -11.06
N TYR A 50 11.08 -3.79 -9.78
CA TYR A 50 11.87 -4.28 -8.64
C TYR A 50 11.30 -5.57 -8.00
N LYS A 51 10.62 -6.40 -8.82
CA LYS A 51 9.86 -7.62 -8.45
C LYS A 51 10.60 -8.67 -7.61
N LYS A 52 11.93 -8.60 -7.47
CA LYS A 52 12.68 -9.49 -6.56
C LYS A 52 12.20 -9.37 -5.10
N THR A 53 11.62 -8.23 -4.74
CA THR A 53 10.99 -8.00 -3.43
C THR A 53 9.47 -8.13 -3.56
N SER A 54 8.97 -9.36 -3.64
CA SER A 54 7.54 -9.67 -3.82
C SER A 54 6.60 -9.14 -2.72
N ALA A 55 7.16 -8.65 -1.61
CA ALA A 55 6.41 -8.10 -0.47
C ALA A 55 6.29 -6.56 -0.45
N LEU A 56 6.82 -5.84 -1.45
CA LEU A 56 6.77 -4.38 -1.44
C LEU A 56 5.35 -3.88 -1.72
N THR A 57 4.72 -3.23 -0.74
CA THR A 57 3.41 -2.57 -0.92
C THR A 57 3.55 -1.23 -1.63
N LEU A 58 2.47 -0.70 -2.21
CA LEU A 58 2.50 0.61 -2.88
C LEU A 58 2.91 1.73 -1.91
N ALA A 59 2.47 1.66 -0.65
CA ALA A 59 2.90 2.54 0.43
C ALA A 59 4.42 2.54 0.65
N GLN A 60 5.03 1.36 0.66
CA GLN A 60 6.48 1.22 0.84
C GLN A 60 7.24 1.74 -0.38
N ALA A 61 6.73 1.48 -1.59
CA ALA A 61 7.29 2.04 -2.82
C ALA A 61 7.24 3.57 -2.80
N ARG A 62 6.13 4.17 -2.36
CA ARG A 62 5.98 5.62 -2.22
C ARG A 62 7.02 6.21 -1.27
N VAL A 63 7.18 5.61 -0.08
CA VAL A 63 8.18 6.04 0.91
C VAL A 63 9.60 5.97 0.34
N LEU A 64 9.96 4.89 -0.35
CA LEU A 64 11.27 4.76 -0.99
C LEU A 64 11.53 5.86 -2.02
N ILE A 65 10.54 6.16 -2.86
CA ILE A 65 10.66 7.18 -3.89
C ILE A 65 10.70 8.58 -3.27
N ASP A 66 9.87 8.85 -2.27
CA ASP A 66 9.90 10.12 -1.55
C ASP A 66 11.29 10.39 -0.98
N HIS A 67 11.94 9.37 -0.40
CA HIS A 67 13.33 9.47 0.05
C HIS A 67 14.36 9.58 -1.09
N ALA A 68 14.17 8.85 -2.19
CA ALA A 68 15.09 8.89 -3.32
C ALA A 68 15.05 10.26 -4.05
N LEU A 69 13.87 10.89 -4.12
CA LEU A 69 13.67 12.18 -4.77
C LEU A 69 13.96 13.37 -3.85
N ARG A 70 13.63 13.28 -2.56
CA ARG A 70 13.98 14.31 -1.56
C ARG A 70 15.42 14.09 -1.08
N ARG A 71 16.37 14.62 -1.84
CA ARG A 71 17.83 14.49 -1.64
C ARG A 71 18.38 14.96 -0.27
N GLU A 72 17.56 15.34 0.72
CA GLU A 72 18.06 16.15 1.85
C GLU A 72 17.50 15.90 3.27
N ARG A 73 16.72 14.84 3.58
CA ARG A 73 16.33 14.64 5.01
C ARG A 73 16.45 13.24 5.59
N LEU A 74 16.46 12.18 4.80
CA LEU A 74 16.59 10.80 5.31
C LEU A 74 17.44 9.96 4.35
N THR A 75 18.52 9.38 4.87
CA THR A 75 19.39 8.48 4.10
C THR A 75 18.65 7.21 3.71
N ILE A 76 19.05 6.56 2.59
CA ILE A 76 18.46 5.29 2.12
C ILE A 76 18.40 4.23 3.24
N ARG A 77 19.39 4.24 4.15
CA ARG A 77 19.43 3.36 5.33
C ARG A 77 18.22 3.56 6.24
N GLN A 78 17.86 4.81 6.54
CA GLN A 78 16.69 5.13 7.38
C GLN A 78 15.37 4.71 6.71
N ALA A 79 15.26 4.89 5.39
CA ALA A 79 14.11 4.43 4.62
C ALA A 79 13.93 2.90 4.72
N LEU A 80 15.02 2.15 4.59
CA LEU A 80 15.01 0.69 4.74
C LEU A 80 14.61 0.26 6.16
N GLU A 81 15.07 0.96 7.19
CA GLU A 81 14.68 0.66 8.58
C GLU A 81 13.18 0.88 8.82
N ILE A 82 12.60 1.95 8.28
CA ILE A 82 11.14 2.19 8.34
C ILE A 82 10.38 1.03 7.67
N ILE A 83 10.86 0.56 6.52
CA ILE A 83 10.22 -0.53 5.77
C ILE A 83 10.33 -1.85 6.52
N LYS A 84 11.52 -2.19 7.04
CA LYS A 84 11.74 -3.39 7.85
C LYS A 84 10.84 -3.40 9.08
N TYR A 85 10.75 -2.29 9.81
CA TYR A 85 9.84 -2.15 10.95
C TYR A 85 8.39 -2.43 10.55
N ARG A 86 7.91 -1.84 9.45
CA ARG A 86 6.55 -2.07 8.94
C ARG A 86 6.33 -3.53 8.54
N GLN A 87 7.30 -4.16 7.88
CA GLN A 87 7.22 -5.57 7.48
C GLN A 87 7.17 -6.50 8.70
N ALA A 88 8.01 -6.27 9.71
CA ALA A 88 8.01 -7.03 10.96
C ALA A 88 6.66 -6.92 11.69
N ARG A 89 6.11 -5.70 11.79
CA ARG A 89 4.79 -5.47 12.39
C ARG A 89 3.66 -6.15 11.60
N ASN A 90 3.69 -6.07 10.28
CA ASN A 90 2.71 -6.74 9.41
C ASN A 90 2.78 -8.27 9.56
N TYR A 91 3.99 -8.83 9.66
CA TYR A 91 4.17 -10.26 9.90
C TYR A 91 3.65 -10.71 11.27
N ALA A 92 3.87 -9.90 12.33
CA ALA A 92 3.31 -10.16 13.65
C ALA A 92 1.76 -10.14 13.63
N ALA A 93 1.17 -9.15 12.96
CA ALA A 93 -0.28 -9.06 12.77
C ALA A 93 -0.83 -10.26 11.99
N TYR A 94 -0.16 -10.68 10.91
CA TYR A 94 -0.49 -11.89 10.15
C TYR A 94 -0.47 -13.14 11.02
N CYS A 95 0.60 -13.33 11.81
CA CYS A 95 0.72 -14.48 12.72
C CYS A 95 -0.38 -14.49 13.79
N SER A 96 -0.79 -13.33 14.30
CA SER A 96 -1.90 -13.20 15.25
C SER A 96 -3.24 -13.55 14.61
N HIS A 97 -3.53 -12.95 13.45
CA HIS A 97 -4.75 -13.24 12.69
C HIS A 97 -4.84 -14.73 12.33
N ARG A 98 -3.75 -15.32 11.82
CA ARG A 98 -3.69 -16.75 11.47
C ARG A 98 -3.96 -17.64 12.68
N ARG A 99 -3.37 -17.34 13.84
CA ARG A 99 -3.64 -18.08 15.09
C ARG A 99 -5.12 -18.00 15.49
N ARG A 100 -5.73 -16.82 15.43
CA ARG A 100 -7.17 -16.62 15.71
C ARG A 100 -8.04 -17.40 14.73
N THR A 101 -7.77 -17.31 13.43
CA THR A 101 -8.55 -17.98 12.38
C THR A 101 -8.46 -19.50 12.51
N LEU A 102 -7.27 -20.05 12.78
CA LEU A 102 -7.10 -21.49 13.04
C LEU A 102 -7.86 -21.94 14.30
N LYS A 103 -7.87 -21.13 15.37
CA LYS A 103 -8.66 -21.41 16.58
C LYS A 103 -10.16 -21.41 16.28
N ILE A 104 -10.68 -20.43 15.55
CA ILE A 104 -12.09 -20.35 15.15
C ILE A 104 -12.47 -21.53 14.27
N ASN A 105 -11.65 -21.88 13.27
CA ASN A 105 -11.91 -23.00 12.38
C ASN A 105 -11.88 -24.34 13.15
N ARG A 106 -10.93 -24.53 14.08
CA ARG A 106 -10.93 -25.69 14.98
C ARG A 106 -12.20 -25.78 15.84
N LEU A 107 -12.71 -24.66 16.34
CA LEU A 107 -13.96 -24.61 17.12
C LEU A 107 -15.19 -24.89 16.25
N ARG A 108 -15.22 -24.42 15.00
CA ARG A 108 -16.30 -24.72 14.05
C ARG A 108 -16.37 -26.21 13.68
N VAL A 109 -15.22 -26.85 13.48
CA VAL A 109 -15.14 -28.29 13.17
C VAL A 109 -15.57 -29.17 14.35
N LYS A 110 -15.42 -28.70 15.60
CA LYS A 110 -15.76 -29.45 16.82
C LYS A 110 -17.21 -29.30 17.30
N LYS A 111 -18.06 -28.48 16.67
CA LYS A 111 -19.47 -28.37 17.07
C LYS A 111 -20.25 -29.60 16.54
N PRO A 112 -20.94 -30.38 17.39
CA PRO A 112 -21.87 -31.41 16.91
C PRO A 112 -23.04 -30.76 16.16
N LYS A 113 -23.60 -31.50 15.19
CA LYS A 113 -24.77 -31.10 14.41
C LYS A 113 -25.99 -30.87 15.29
#